data_AF-A0AAQ0LYF4-F1
#
_entry.id   AF-A0AAQ0LYF4-F1
#
_cell.length_a   1.000
_cell.length_b   1.000
_cell.length_c   1.000
_cell.angle_alpha   90.00
_cell.angle_beta   90.00
_cell.angle_gamma   90.00
#
_symmetry.space_group_name_H-M   'P 1'
#
loop_
_entity.id
_entity.type
_entity.pdbx_description
1 polymer ?
#
loop_
_entity_poly.entity_id
_entity_poly.type
_entity_poly.pdbx_seq_one_letter_code
_entity_poly.pdbx_strand_id
1 'polypeptide(L)'
;MFAPFKILANLVGRQNPESWREGDGPVPLKSGLYPFNKPHKDITFDSKPELGLWGVMPTLKNWDHMDLVGWDLTDTRIKPKMVLGLYEQLANYLSEVEKVQESAK
;
A
#
# COMPACT_ATOMS: atom_id res chain seq x y z
N MET A 1 -9.02 11.66 -3.34
CA MET A 1 -8.01 12.07 -4.34
C MET A 1 -7.66 13.52 -4.16
N PHE A 2 -6.57 13.70 -3.41
CA PHE A 2 -5.91 14.95 -3.12
C PHE A 2 -5.78 15.81 -4.38
N ALA A 3 -6.23 17.06 -4.32
CA ALA A 3 -6.45 17.87 -5.52
C ALA A 3 -5.23 17.99 -6.45
N PRO A 4 -3.99 18.18 -5.95
CA PRO A 4 -2.78 18.16 -6.78
C PRO A 4 -2.55 16.84 -7.53
N PHE A 5 -2.94 15.70 -6.95
CA PHE A 5 -2.74 14.39 -7.57
C PHE A 5 -3.69 14.10 -8.71
N LYS A 6 -4.79 14.85 -8.86
CA LYS A 6 -5.67 14.70 -10.03
C LYS A 6 -4.93 14.93 -11.36
N ILE A 7 -3.98 15.86 -11.38
CA ILE A 7 -3.17 16.15 -12.57
C ILE A 7 -2.24 14.96 -12.87
N LEU A 8 -1.56 14.44 -11.85
CA LEU A 8 -0.67 13.29 -11.97
C LEU A 8 -1.43 12.01 -12.34
N ALA A 9 -2.59 11.77 -11.74
CA ALA A 9 -3.47 10.66 -12.05
C ALA A 9 -3.89 10.66 -13.52
N ASN A 10 -4.23 11.84 -14.08
CA ASN A 10 -4.56 11.97 -15.49
C ASN A 10 -3.37 11.67 -16.41
N LEU A 11 -2.15 11.99 -15.99
CA LEU A 11 -0.93 11.66 -16.72
C LEU A 11 -0.66 10.15 -16.68
N VAL A 12 -0.73 9.55 -15.49
CA VAL A 12 -0.58 8.10 -15.28
C VAL A 12 -1.64 7.32 -16.05
N GLY A 13 -2.90 7.77 -16.01
CA GLY A 13 -4.03 7.14 -16.70
C GLY A 13 -3.95 7.17 -18.23
N ARG A 14 -2.99 7.90 -18.81
CA ARG A 14 -2.72 7.92 -20.26
C ARG A 14 -1.51 7.07 -20.66
N GLN A 15 -0.82 6.46 -19.70
CA GLN A 15 0.33 5.61 -19.97
C GLN A 15 -0.08 4.37 -20.76
N ASN A 16 0.85 3.93 -21.62
CA ASN A 16 0.80 2.62 -22.26
C ASN A 16 1.97 1.78 -21.72
N PRO A 17 1.77 0.48 -21.48
CA PRO A 17 0.53 -0.28 -21.70
C PRO A 17 -0.56 0.01 -20.65
N GLU A 18 -1.81 -0.36 -20.97
CA GLU A 18 -3.00 -0.10 -20.12
C GLU A 18 -2.86 -0.60 -18.67
N SER A 19 -2.05 -1.64 -18.45
CA SER A 19 -1.74 -2.17 -17.11
C SER A 19 -1.08 -1.15 -16.15
N TRP A 20 -0.64 0.02 -16.65
CA TRP A 20 -0.01 1.08 -15.85
C TRP A 20 -0.95 2.23 -15.51
N ARG A 21 -2.22 2.18 -15.95
CA ARG A 21 -3.14 3.32 -15.81
C ARG A 21 -3.81 3.39 -14.43
N GLU A 22 -3.97 2.26 -13.73
CA GLU A 22 -4.49 2.24 -12.35
C GLU A 22 -3.37 2.64 -11.38
N GLY A 23 -3.68 3.48 -10.40
CA GLY A 23 -2.72 3.98 -9.42
C GLY A 23 -3.37 4.86 -8.35
N ASP A 24 -2.56 5.35 -7.42
CA ASP A 24 -2.97 6.15 -6.26
C ASP A 24 -2.85 7.67 -6.51
N GLY A 25 -2.68 8.06 -7.77
CA GLY A 25 -2.41 9.42 -8.21
C GLY A 25 -1.02 9.52 -8.83
N PRO A 26 0.05 9.71 -8.03
CA PRO A 26 1.41 9.76 -8.53
C PRO A 26 2.00 8.40 -8.90
N VAL A 27 1.59 7.31 -8.25
CA VAL A 27 2.22 5.99 -8.40
C VAL A 27 1.27 4.99 -9.07
N PRO A 28 1.66 4.37 -10.20
CA PRO A 28 0.92 3.25 -10.77
C PRO A 28 0.86 2.06 -9.80
N LEU A 29 -0.30 1.40 -9.70
CA LEU A 29 -0.52 0.25 -8.82
C LEU A 29 0.54 -0.84 -9.05
N LYS A 30 0.82 -1.15 -10.32
CA LYS A 30 1.84 -2.13 -10.71
C LYS A 30 3.23 -1.82 -10.13
N SER A 31 3.55 -0.54 -9.92
CA SER A 31 4.81 -0.10 -9.30
C SER A 31 4.78 -0.15 -7.77
N GLY A 32 3.60 -0.03 -7.15
CA GLY A 32 3.43 -0.01 -5.70
C GLY A 32 3.37 -1.39 -5.03
N LEU A 33 3.22 -2.47 -5.80
CA LEU A 33 3.10 -3.83 -5.25
C LEU A 33 4.44 -4.39 -4.76
N TYR A 34 5.44 -4.48 -5.65
CA TYR A 34 6.77 -5.00 -5.37
C TYR A 34 7.72 -4.70 -6.55
N PRO A 35 9.06 -4.73 -6.35
CA PRO A 35 10.01 -4.57 -7.44
C PRO A 35 9.99 -5.76 -8.41
N PHE A 36 10.00 -5.50 -9.73
CA PHE A 36 9.96 -6.55 -10.74
C PHE A 36 11.08 -7.60 -10.58
N ASN A 37 10.74 -8.86 -10.86
CA ASN A 37 11.62 -10.02 -10.76
C ASN A 37 12.17 -10.30 -9.36
N LYS A 38 11.51 -9.80 -8.30
CA LYS A 38 11.81 -10.16 -6.91
C LYS A 38 10.80 -11.17 -6.36
N PRO A 39 11.22 -12.06 -5.46
CA PRO A 39 10.31 -13.01 -4.82
C PRO A 39 9.26 -12.24 -4.02
N HIS A 40 8.00 -12.62 -4.20
CA HIS A 40 6.87 -11.98 -3.56
C HIS A 40 5.77 -13.01 -3.31
N LYS A 41 4.87 -12.69 -2.39
CA LYS A 41 3.70 -13.51 -2.07
C LYS A 41 2.59 -12.60 -1.58
N ASP A 42 1.37 -12.84 -2.03
CA ASP A 42 0.19 -12.17 -1.50
C ASP A 42 -0.07 -12.63 -0.07
N ILE A 43 -0.23 -11.68 0.85
CA ILE A 43 -0.44 -11.93 2.28
C ILE A 43 -1.54 -11.04 2.84
N THR A 44 -1.91 -11.29 4.09
CA THR A 44 -2.82 -10.51 4.91
C THR A 44 -2.21 -10.29 6.29
N PHE A 45 -2.80 -9.42 7.12
CA PHE A 45 -2.28 -9.17 8.48
C PHE A 45 -2.32 -10.39 9.41
N ASP A 46 -3.16 -11.40 9.11
CA ASP A 46 -3.25 -12.68 9.82
C ASP A 46 -2.33 -13.77 9.22
N SER A 47 -1.67 -13.49 8.10
CA SER A 47 -0.70 -14.42 7.51
C SER A 47 0.55 -14.54 8.37
N LYS A 48 1.11 -15.74 8.48
CA LYS A 48 2.42 -15.95 9.11
C LYS A 48 3.51 -15.23 8.30
N PRO A 49 4.35 -14.38 8.91
CA PRO A 49 5.45 -13.72 8.20
C PRO A 49 6.47 -14.70 7.62
N GLU A 50 6.95 -14.40 6.42
CA GLU A 50 8.02 -15.13 5.72
C GLU A 50 9.16 -14.16 5.40
N LEU A 51 10.37 -14.47 5.89
CA LEU A 51 11.54 -13.62 5.67
C LEU A 51 12.12 -13.80 4.26
N GLY A 52 12.69 -12.73 3.70
CA GLY A 52 13.43 -12.78 2.43
C GLY A 52 12.57 -12.63 1.16
N LEU A 53 11.29 -12.29 1.28
CA LEU A 53 10.41 -11.99 0.14
C LEU A 53 9.51 -10.78 0.43
N TRP A 54 8.93 -10.21 -0.63
CA TRP A 54 7.95 -9.12 -0.52
C TRP A 54 6.55 -9.67 -0.19
N GLY A 55 6.07 -9.39 1.02
CA GLY A 55 4.68 -9.63 1.40
C GLY A 55 3.75 -8.57 0.81
N VAL A 56 3.00 -8.93 -0.22
CA VAL A 56 2.09 -8.01 -0.94
C VAL A 56 0.75 -7.99 -0.22
N MET A 57 0.47 -6.87 0.45
CA MET A 57 -0.81 -6.67 1.16
C MET A 57 -1.95 -6.35 0.19
N PRO A 58 -3.22 -6.58 0.58
CA PRO A 58 -4.36 -6.26 -0.26
C PRO A 58 -4.41 -4.76 -0.59
N THR A 59 -4.68 -4.43 -1.85
CA THR A 59 -4.78 -3.03 -2.28
C THR A 59 -5.95 -2.32 -1.59
N LEU A 60 -5.66 -1.20 -0.92
CA LEU A 60 -6.68 -0.31 -0.35
C LEU A 60 -7.43 0.41 -1.46
N LYS A 61 -8.64 -0.07 -1.80
CA LYS A 61 -9.44 0.51 -2.87
C LYS A 61 -10.01 1.87 -2.48
N ASN A 62 -9.99 2.80 -3.44
CA ASN A 62 -10.47 4.19 -3.33
C ASN A 62 -9.64 5.12 -2.42
N TRP A 63 -8.45 4.69 -2.02
CA TRP A 63 -7.45 5.50 -1.34
C TRP A 63 -6.45 6.06 -2.36
N ASP A 64 -6.11 7.33 -2.21
CA ASP A 64 -4.99 7.95 -2.91
C ASP A 64 -3.70 7.93 -2.06
N HIS A 65 -2.62 8.46 -2.63
CA HIS A 65 -1.31 8.44 -1.99
C HIS A 65 -1.22 9.26 -0.68
N MET A 66 -1.99 10.34 -0.52
CA MET A 66 -2.05 11.13 0.73
C MET A 66 -2.98 10.52 1.78
N ASP A 67 -4.00 9.78 1.36
CA ASP A 67 -4.94 9.12 2.27
C ASP A 67 -4.22 8.17 3.23
N LEU A 68 -3.17 7.48 2.75
CA LEU A 68 -2.32 6.58 3.55
C LEU A 68 -1.74 7.25 4.81
N VAL A 69 -1.40 8.53 4.72
CA VAL A 69 -0.82 9.30 5.82
C VAL A 69 -1.82 10.29 6.45
N GLY A 70 -3.08 10.24 6.04
CA GLY A 70 -4.15 11.09 6.58
C GLY A 70 -4.02 12.58 6.27
N TRP A 71 -3.29 12.96 5.21
CA TRP A 71 -2.99 14.36 4.92
C TRP A 71 -3.95 15.01 3.91
N ASP A 72 -4.78 14.23 3.21
CA ASP A 72 -5.89 14.81 2.44
C ASP A 72 -7.02 15.26 3.39
N LEU A 73 -6.83 16.45 4.00
CA LEU A 73 -7.79 17.05 4.94
C LEU A 73 -9.15 17.38 4.28
N THR A 74 -9.22 17.34 2.95
CA THR A 74 -10.45 17.61 2.19
C THR A 74 -11.24 16.34 1.90
N ASP A 75 -10.63 15.16 2.01
CA ASP A 75 -11.29 13.89 1.77
C ASP A 75 -12.06 13.41 3.01
N THR A 76 -13.36 13.67 3.02
CA THR A 76 -14.22 13.25 4.13
C THR A 76 -14.50 11.74 4.16
N ARG A 77 -14.12 10.97 3.11
CA ARG A 77 -14.34 9.52 3.06
C ARG A 77 -13.36 8.79 3.96
N ILE A 78 -12.12 9.28 4.05
CA ILE A 78 -11.07 8.72 4.89
C ILE A 78 -11.16 9.35 6.27
N LYS A 79 -11.39 8.53 7.29
CA LYS A 79 -11.51 8.98 8.68
C LYS A 79 -10.19 8.74 9.43
N PRO A 80 -9.81 9.62 10.39
CA PRO A 80 -8.61 9.41 11.20
C PRO A 80 -8.53 8.02 11.85
N LYS A 81 -9.66 7.48 12.31
CA LYS A 81 -9.74 6.13 12.88
C LYS A 81 -9.37 4.99 11.90
N MET A 82 -9.60 5.18 10.60
CA MET A 82 -9.27 4.18 9.58
C MET A 82 -7.76 4.14 9.37
N VAL A 83 -7.13 5.32 9.30
CA VAL A 83 -5.68 5.46 9.21
C VAL A 83 -5.03 4.90 10.48
N LEU A 84 -5.51 5.28 11.67
CA LEU A 84 -5.02 4.71 12.93
C LEU A 84 -5.11 3.18 12.95
N GLY A 85 -6.27 2.62 12.59
CA GLY A 85 -6.46 1.16 12.55
C GLY A 85 -5.52 0.45 11.57
N LEU A 86 -5.23 1.05 10.41
CA LEU A 86 -4.24 0.52 9.47
C LEU A 86 -2.84 0.46 10.11
N TYR A 87 -2.42 1.53 10.78
CA TYR A 87 -1.12 1.58 11.44
C TYR A 87 -1.03 0.64 12.65
N GLU A 88 -2.12 0.45 13.39
CA GLU A 88 -2.18 -0.57 14.45
C GLU A 88 -2.04 -1.99 13.89
N GLN A 89 -2.70 -2.31 12.77
CA GLN A 89 -2.54 -3.60 12.09
C GLN A 89 -1.11 -3.82 11.59
N LEU A 90 -0.50 -2.78 11.00
CA LEU A 90 0.91 -2.83 10.57
C LEU A 90 1.85 -3.08 11.75
N ALA A 91 1.68 -2.35 12.86
CA ALA A 91 2.50 -2.53 14.05
C ALA A 91 2.37 -3.95 14.64
N ASN A 92 1.15 -4.49 14.69
CA ASN A 92 0.91 -5.86 15.16
C ASN A 92 1.58 -6.89 14.25
N TYR A 93 1.46 -6.73 12.92
CA TYR A 93 2.13 -7.63 11.97
C TYR A 93 3.65 -7.57 12.09
N LEU A 94 4.23 -6.37 12.29
CA LEU A 94 5.66 -6.22 12.52
C LEU A 94 6.12 -6.93 13.80
N SER A 95 5.31 -6.95 14.86
CA SER A 95 5.63 -7.74 16.06
C SER A 95 5.70 -9.25 15.77
N GLU A 96 4.85 -9.78 14.88
CA GLU A 96 4.96 -11.18 14.45
C GLU A 96 6.22 -11.43 13.61
N VAL A 97 6.63 -10.46 12.77
CA VAL A 97 7.88 -10.54 12.00
C VAL A 97 9.07 -10.64 12.95
N GLU A 98 9.10 -9.83 14.02
CA GLU A 98 10.14 -9.86 15.05
C GLU A 98 10.26 -11.24 15.71
N LYS A 99 9.14 -11.85 16.10
CA LYS A 99 9.13 -13.21 16.70
C LYS A 99 9.69 -14.26 15.74
N VAL A 100 9.33 -14.19 14.45
CA VAL A 100 9.87 -15.11 13.43
C VAL A 100 11.37 -14.90 13.24
N GLN A 101 11.82 -13.64 13.21
CA GLN A 101 13.24 -13.31 13.07
C GLN A 101 14.07 -13.78 14.27
N GLU A 102 13.56 -13.64 15.50
CA GLU A 102 14.24 -14.12 16.71
C GLU A 102 14.32 -15.65 16.76
N SER A 103 13.27 -16.34 16.33
CA SER A 103 13.22 -17.81 16.30
C SER A 103 14.12 -18.43 15.23
N ALA A 104 14.56 -17.66 14.24
CA ALA A 104 15.43 -18.08 13.14
C ALA A 104 16.93 -17.88 13.43
N LYS A 105 17.27 -17.26 14.57
CA LYS A 105 18.65 -17.14 15.07
C LYS A 105 19.07 -18.40 15.82
#